data_AF-A9EJ36-F1
#
_entry.id   AF-A9EJ36-F1
#
_cell.length_a   1.000
_cell.length_b   1.000
_cell.length_c   1.000
_cell.angle_alpha   90.00
_cell.angle_beta   90.00
_cell.angle_gamma   90.00
#
_symmetry.space_group_name_H-M   'P 1'
#
loop_
_entity.id
_entity.type
_entity.pdbx_description
1 polymer ?
#
loop_
_entity_poly.entity_id
_entity_poly.type
_entity_poly.pdbx_seq_one_letter_code
_entity_poly.pdbx_strand_id
1 'polypeptide(L)'
;MLLLDLDRFKLINDTLGHDIGDALLQKISIRLKYMLRETDIAARLGGDEFAILLEYCKSSIYAEEIAKKLLPLLPCIDGQSKY
;
A
#
# COMPACT_ATOMS: atom_id res chain seq x y z
N MET A 1 4.74 4.22 -13.21
CA MET A 1 5.09 4.08 -11.78
C MET A 1 3.91 4.56 -10.96
N LEU A 2 3.54 3.83 -9.92
CA LEU A 2 2.53 4.24 -8.95
C LEU A 2 3.22 4.54 -7.62
N LEU A 3 2.75 5.57 -6.92
CA LEU A 3 3.16 5.90 -5.57
C LEU A 3 1.96 5.74 -4.65
N LEU A 4 2.20 5.18 -3.48
CA LEU A 4 1.20 4.85 -2.49
C LEU A 4 1.67 5.40 -1.16
N ASP A 5 0.82 6.22 -0.55
CA ASP A 5 1.01 6.77 0.78
C ASP A 5 -0.06 6.20 1.72
N LEU A 6 0.32 5.92 2.97
CA LEU A 6 -0.62 5.42 3.97
C LEU A 6 -1.16 6.59 4.79
N ASP A 7 -2.37 7.01 4.44
CA ASP A 7 -3.06 8.10 5.12
C ASP A 7 -3.04 7.91 6.64
N ARG A 8 -2.51 8.91 7.37
CA ARG A 8 -2.50 8.94 8.84
C ARG A 8 -1.69 7.82 9.50
N PHE A 9 -0.71 7.21 8.83
CA PHE A 9 0.13 6.17 9.43
C PHE A 9 0.83 6.64 10.72
N LYS A 10 1.30 7.90 10.76
CA LYS A 10 1.85 8.49 11.99
C LYS A 10 0.85 8.50 13.15
N LEU A 11 -0.41 8.82 12.90
CA LEU A 11 -1.46 8.82 13.92
C LEU A 11 -1.67 7.41 14.50
N ILE A 12 -1.56 6.36 13.68
CA ILE A 12 -1.60 4.97 14.14
C ILE A 12 -0.44 4.70 15.09
N ASN A 13 0.79 5.03 14.70
CA ASN A 13 1.97 4.82 15.55
C ASN A 13 1.84 5.57 16.88
N ASP A 14 1.38 6.82 16.84
CA ASP A 14 1.24 7.67 18.02
C ASP A 14 0.09 7.21 18.95
N THR A 15 -0.98 6.60 18.41
CA THR A 15 -2.18 6.21 19.17
C THR A 15 -2.18 4.74 19.60
N LEU A 16 -1.75 3.84 18.73
CA LEU A 16 -1.83 2.38 18.89
C LEU A 16 -0.45 1.73 19.08
N GLY A 17 0.63 2.50 18.94
CA GLY A 17 2.00 2.02 19.08
C GLY A 17 2.61 1.52 17.77
N HIS A 18 3.94 1.54 17.74
CA HIS A 18 4.74 1.13 16.58
C HIS A 18 4.53 -0.34 16.19
N ASP A 19 4.29 -1.24 17.14
CA ASP A 19 4.04 -2.66 16.85
C ASP A 19 2.81 -2.85 15.94
N ILE A 20 1.77 -2.04 16.15
CA ILE A 20 0.56 -2.04 15.30
C ILE A 20 0.85 -1.44 13.93
N GLY A 21 1.65 -0.38 13.87
CA GLY A 21 2.12 0.19 12.61
C GLY A 21 2.94 -0.80 11.78
N ASP A 22 3.85 -1.53 12.41
CA ASP A 22 4.66 -2.57 11.75
C ASP A 22 3.79 -3.72 11.24
N ALA A 23 2.82 -4.17 12.03
CA ALA A 23 1.86 -5.18 11.60
C ALA A 23 1.02 -4.71 10.40
N LEU A 24 0.66 -3.43 10.35
CA LEU A 24 -0.03 -2.82 9.23
C LEU A 24 0.84 -2.80 7.97
N LEU A 25 2.10 -2.36 8.07
CA LEU A 25 3.05 -2.35 6.97
C LEU A 25 3.30 -3.76 6.41
N GLN A 26 3.43 -4.76 7.27
CA GLN A 26 3.56 -6.17 6.86
C GLN A 26 2.32 -6.63 6.09
N LYS A 27 1.12 -6.33 6.61
CA LYS A 27 -0.15 -6.67 5.95
C LYS A 27 -0.29 -6.04 4.57
N ILE A 28 0.17 -4.80 4.40
CA ILE A 28 0.15 -4.11 3.10
C ILE A 28 1.17 -4.74 2.15
N SER A 29 2.39 -5.00 2.63
CA SER A 29 3.45 -5.65 1.83
C SER A 29 3.01 -7.02 1.30
N ILE A 30 2.33 -7.82 2.13
CA ILE A 30 1.78 -9.12 1.72
C ILE A 30 0.70 -8.93 0.65
N ARG A 31 -0.21 -7.97 0.82
CA ARG A 31 -1.27 -7.69 -0.17
C ARG A 31 -0.69 -7.24 -1.51
N LEU A 32 0.29 -6.33 -1.50
CA LEU A 32 0.98 -5.89 -2.71
C LEU A 32 1.61 -7.08 -3.44
N LYS A 33 2.29 -7.97 -2.72
CA LYS A 33 2.91 -9.17 -3.30
C LYS A 33 1.90 -10.09 -4.00
N TYR A 34 0.69 -10.23 -3.47
CA TYR A 34 -0.34 -11.08 -4.10
C TYR A 34 -1.09 -10.41 -5.26
N MET A 35 -1.11 -9.08 -5.31
CA MET A 35 -1.85 -8.33 -6.33
C MET A 35 -1.01 -8.02 -7.56
N LEU A 36 0.29 -7.90 -7.37
CA LEU A 36 1.25 -7.60 -8.42
C LEU A 36 1.70 -8.86 -9.14
N ARG A 37 2.04 -8.72 -10.42
CA ARG A 37 2.61 -9.82 -11.21
C ARG A 37 4.05 -10.06 -10.75
N GLU A 38 4.59 -11.23 -11.07
CA GLU A 38 6.00 -11.55 -10.77
C GLU A 38 7.00 -10.56 -11.40
N THR A 39 6.64 -9.94 -12.52
CA THR A 39 7.46 -8.92 -13.20
C THR A 39 7.34 -7.53 -12.59
N ASP A 40 6.29 -7.27 -11.82
CA ASP A 40 6.08 -5.97 -11.20
C ASP A 40 6.90 -5.88 -9.91
N ILE A 41 7.44 -4.69 -9.63
CA ILE A 41 8.29 -4.45 -8.45
C ILE A 41 7.54 -3.56 -7.48
N ALA A 42 7.45 -3.98 -6.21
CA ALA A 42 7.05 -3.12 -5.11
C ALA A 42 8.25 -2.86 -4.19
N ALA A 43 8.46 -1.61 -3.82
CA ALA A 43 9.49 -1.18 -2.89
C ALA A 43 8.89 -0.22 -1.86
N ARG A 44 9.36 -0.34 -0.62
CA ARG A 44 9.10 0.66 0.42
C ARG A 44 10.13 1.78 0.28
N LEU A 45 9.68 3.00 0.06
CA LEU A 45 10.56 4.17 -0.10
C LEU A 45 10.86 4.86 1.23
N GLY A 46 9.89 4.86 2.15
CA GLY A 46 9.95 5.60 3.40
C GLY A 46 9.18 4.90 4.53
N GLY A 47 8.76 5.68 5.53
CA GLY A 47 7.99 5.16 6.68
C GLY A 47 6.68 4.51 6.24
N ASP A 48 5.86 5.28 5.55
CA ASP A 48 4.51 4.95 5.06
C ASP A 48 4.42 4.87 3.53
N GLU A 49 5.49 5.24 2.81
CA GLU A 49 5.47 5.34 1.36
C GLU A 49 5.93 4.06 0.66
N PHE A 50 5.18 3.65 -0.37
CA PHE A 50 5.51 2.56 -1.27
C PHE A 50 5.54 3.02 -2.73
N ALA A 51 6.52 2.53 -3.48
CA ALA A 51 6.59 2.66 -4.93
C ALA A 51 6.30 1.32 -5.60
N ILE A 52 5.51 1.38 -6.67
CA ILE A 52 5.20 0.23 -7.50
C ILE A 52 5.60 0.53 -8.94
N LEU A 53 6.53 -0.27 -9.45
CA LEU A 53 6.93 -0.27 -10.84
C LEU A 53 6.18 -1.39 -11.56
N LEU A 54 5.26 -0.99 -12.43
CA LEU A 54 4.53 -1.90 -13.31
C LEU A 54 5.37 -2.13 -14.57
N GLU A 55 5.96 -3.31 -14.70
CA GLU A 55 6.74 -3.64 -15.88
C GLU A 55 5.83 -3.89 -17.10
N TYR A 56 6.31 -3.52 -18.28
CA TYR A 56 5.57 -3.65 -19.54
C TYR A 56 4.21 -2.93 -19.57
N CYS A 57 4.03 -1.90 -18.73
CA CYS A 57 2.83 -1.08 -18.71
C CYS A 57 2.79 -0.14 -19.93
N LYS A 58 2.24 -0.63 -21.05
CA LYS A 58 2.17 0.10 -22.32
C LYS A 58 1.10 1.20 -22.37
N SER A 59 0.21 1.27 -21.37
CA SER A 59 -0.90 2.23 -21.34
C SER A 59 -1.15 2.73 -19.92
N SER A 60 -1.44 4.02 -19.78
CA SER A 60 -1.86 4.64 -18.52
C SER A 60 -3.15 4.02 -17.97
N ILE A 61 -4.01 3.50 -18.85
CA ILE A 61 -5.26 2.82 -18.47
C ILE A 61 -4.96 1.60 -17.59
N TYR A 62 -3.92 0.82 -17.93
CA TYR A 62 -3.56 -0.35 -17.14
C TYR A 62 -3.04 0.03 -15.75
N ALA A 63 -2.23 1.09 -15.67
CA ALA A 63 -1.79 1.62 -14.37
C ALA A 63 -2.97 2.10 -13.52
N GLU A 64 -3.96 2.74 -14.14
CA GLU A 64 -5.18 3.20 -13.46
C GLU A 64 -6.04 2.02 -12.96
N GLU A 65 -6.17 0.95 -13.74
CA GLU A 65 -6.87 -0.27 -13.32
C GLU A 65 -6.19 -0.92 -12.10
N ILE A 66 -4.86 -0.99 -12.09
CA ILE A 66 -4.12 -1.51 -10.94
C ILE A 66 -4.31 -0.59 -9.72
N ALA A 67 -4.21 0.72 -9.89
CA ALA A 67 -4.46 1.67 -8.80
C ALA A 67 -5.87 1.50 -8.21
N LYS A 68 -6.90 1.38 -9.06
CA LYS A 68 -8.29 1.14 -8.64
C LYS A 68 -8.49 -0.19 -7.92
N LYS A 69 -7.74 -1.24 -8.29
CA LYS A 69 -7.77 -2.53 -7.59
C LYS A 69 -7.09 -2.45 -6.22
N LEU A 70 -6.03 -1.66 -6.09
CA LEU A 70 -5.28 -1.50 -4.84
C LEU A 70 -6.03 -0.67 -3.81
N LEU A 71 -6.71 0.41 -4.22
CA LEU A 71 -7.43 1.35 -3.36
C LEU A 71 -8.36 0.70 -2.31
N PRO A 72 -9.32 -0.18 -2.66
CA PRO A 72 -10.25 -0.76 -1.69
C PRO A 72 -9.61 -1.79 -0.75
N LEU A 73 -8.39 -2.23 -1.04
CA LEU A 73 -7.66 -3.22 -0.25
C LEU A 73 -6.68 -2.60 0.74
N LEU A 74 -6.38 -1.31 0.54
CA LEU A 74 -5.74 -0.52 1.56
C LEU A 74 -6.78 -0.30 2.66
N PRO A 75 -6.43 -0.61 3.92
CA PRO A 75 -7.35 -0.33 5.01
C PRO A 75 -7.67 1.17 4.95
N CYS A 76 -8.94 1.50 4.76
CA CYS A 76 -9.41 2.85 5.01
C CYS A 76 -9.11 3.10 6.49
N ILE A 77 -8.10 3.93 6.78
CA ILE A 77 -7.77 4.33 8.14
C ILE A 77 -8.77 5.42 8.56
N ASP A 78 -10.06 5.11 8.40
CA ASP A 78 -11.10 5.73 9.19
C ASP A 78 -11.04 5.05 10.55
N GLY A 79 -10.99 5.86 11.61
CA GLY A 79 -10.80 5.43 13.01
C GLY A 79 -11.92 4.56 13.59
N GLN A 80 -12.56 3.72 12.78
CA GLN A 80 -13.66 2.82 13.11
C GLN A 80 -13.46 1.38 12.61
N SER A 81 -12.30 1.02 12.01
CA SER A 81 -12.01 -0.39 11.78
C SER A 81 -11.39 -1.00 13.04
N LYS A 82 -12.24 -1.64 13.84
CA LYS A 82 -11.88 -2.46 15.00
C LYS A 82 -10.71 -3.39 14.64
N TYR A 83 -9.51 -3.01 15.08
CA TYR A 83 -8.63 -3.97 15.74
C TYR A 83 -9.12 -4.16 17.18
#